data_AF-A0A5C5DCF6-F1
#
_entry.id   AF-A0A5C5DCF6-F1
#
_cell.length_a   1.000
_cell.length_b   1.000
_cell.length_c   1.000
_cell.angle_alpha   90.00
_cell.angle_beta   90.00
_cell.angle_gamma   90.00
#
_symmetry.space_group_name_H-M   'P 1'
#
loop_
_entity.id
_entity.type
_entity.pdbx_description
1 polymer ?
#
loop_
_entity_poly.entity_id
_entity_poly.type
_entity_poly.pdbx_seq_one_letter_code
_entity_poly.pdbx_strand_id
1 'polypeptide(L)'
;MSLYATLEEAIDAARELFLVENPEIDEESASVQQLNIQKYILQDGDIMWQAEFFATDSEDGECLPMVSGEAAQSVFDGDYDEIELRQEWIEENTLHEWDEGEFQLEPPLDTEEGQASSDEWDER
;
A
#
# COMPACT_ATOMS: atom_id res chain seq x y z
N MET A 1 10.48 -1.53 -5.68
CA MET A 1 9.61 -1.45 -4.50
C MET A 1 10.27 -0.59 -3.43
N SER A 2 9.66 0.56 -3.12
CA SER A 2 10.04 1.40 -1.99
C SER A 2 8.99 1.23 -0.91
N LEU A 3 9.41 0.87 0.30
CA LEU A 3 8.54 0.62 1.44
C LEU A 3 8.73 1.72 2.47
N TYR A 4 7.63 2.19 3.07
CA TYR A 4 7.62 3.28 4.04
C TYR A 4 6.99 2.84 5.36
N ALA A 5 7.48 3.39 6.48
CA ALA A 5 7.00 3.00 7.81
C ALA A 5 5.56 3.47 8.09
N THR A 6 5.11 4.51 7.40
CA THR A 6 3.77 5.08 7.55
C THR A 6 3.04 5.15 6.21
N LEU A 7 1.71 5.11 6.26
CA LEU A 7 0.87 5.24 5.07
C LEU A 7 0.99 6.64 4.45
N GLU A 8 1.03 7.68 5.28
CA GLU A 8 1.25 9.07 4.83
C GLU A 8 2.55 9.22 4.04
N GLU A 9 3.67 8.68 4.54
CA GLU A 9 4.95 8.71 3.80
C GLU A 9 4.88 7.94 2.48
N ALA A 10 4.18 6.80 2.45
CA ALA A 10 4.00 6.03 1.22
C ALA A 10 3.20 6.84 0.17
N ILE A 11 2.14 7.51 0.60
CA ILE A 11 1.29 8.34 -0.26
C ILE A 11 2.08 9.56 -0.77
N ASP A 12 2.84 10.24 0.09
CA ASP A 12 3.65 11.39 -0.30
C ASP A 12 4.69 11.01 -1.34
N ALA A 13 5.40 9.90 -1.11
CA ALA A 13 6.37 9.38 -2.07
C ALA A 13 5.73 8.93 -3.40
N ALA A 14 4.54 8.34 -3.36
CA ALA A 14 3.80 7.96 -4.55
C ALA A 14 3.38 9.19 -5.37
N ARG A 15 2.97 10.26 -4.70
CA ARG A 15 2.64 11.55 -5.32
C ARG A 15 3.87 12.17 -6.00
N GLU A 16 4.99 12.23 -5.28
CA GLU A 16 6.25 12.73 -5.84
C GLU A 16 6.67 11.91 -7.08
N LEU A 17 6.58 10.58 -6.99
CA LEU A 17 6.90 9.69 -8.10
C LEU A 17 6.00 9.96 -9.31
N PHE A 18 4.68 10.08 -9.10
CA PHE A 18 3.74 10.39 -10.18
C PHE A 18 4.08 11.70 -10.90
N LEU A 19 4.45 12.76 -10.18
CA LEU A 19 4.86 14.04 -10.77
C LEU A 19 6.21 13.94 -11.50
N VAL A 20 7.15 13.16 -10.97
CA VAL A 20 8.45 12.91 -11.62
C VAL A 20 8.28 12.13 -12.93
N GLU A 21 7.37 11.16 -12.96
CA GLU A 21 7.07 10.38 -14.17
C GLU A 21 6.24 11.17 -15.19
N ASN A 22 5.52 12.19 -14.74
CA ASN A 22 4.70 13.08 -15.58
C ASN A 22 5.18 14.55 -15.49
N PRO A 23 6.40 14.88 -15.95
CA PRO A 23 6.99 16.21 -15.78
C PRO A 23 6.29 17.33 -16.58
N GLU A 24 5.34 16.96 -17.45
CA GLU A 24 4.49 17.89 -18.18
C GLU A 24 3.27 18.35 -17.37
N ILE A 25 3.00 17.71 -16.24
CA ILE A 25 1.87 17.96 -15.35
C ILE A 25 2.40 18.61 -14.07
N ASP A 26 1.80 19.72 -13.68
CA ASP A 26 2.04 20.34 -12.37
C ASP A 26 1.07 19.74 -11.33
N GLU A 27 1.45 19.76 -10.04
CA GLU A 27 0.64 19.25 -8.92
C GLU A 27 -0.81 19.76 -8.95
N GLU A 28 -1.02 21.06 -9.22
CA GLU A 28 -2.37 21.66 -9.26
C GLU A 28 -3.19 21.20 -10.49
N SER A 29 -2.54 20.64 -11.50
CA SER A 29 -3.16 20.18 -12.75
C SER A 29 -3.22 18.66 -12.89
N ALA A 30 -2.63 17.94 -11.93
CA ALA A 30 -2.61 16.50 -11.92
C ALA A 30 -4.02 15.95 -11.73
N SER A 31 -4.37 14.99 -12.59
CA SER A 31 -5.63 14.26 -12.53
C SER A 31 -5.29 12.78 -12.35
N VAL A 32 -5.41 12.30 -11.12
CA VAL A 32 -5.31 10.89 -10.79
C VAL A 32 -6.70 10.29 -10.72
N GLN A 33 -6.82 9.04 -11.16
CA GLN A 33 -8.07 8.32 -11.19
C GLN A 33 -8.06 7.12 -10.25
N GLN A 34 -6.90 6.71 -9.75
CA GLN A 34 -6.77 5.53 -8.91
C GLN A 34 -5.59 5.68 -7.96
N LEU A 35 -5.80 5.28 -6.71
CA LEU A 35 -4.78 5.08 -5.70
C LEU A 35 -4.75 3.59 -5.37
N ASN A 36 -3.59 2.98 -5.53
CA ASN A 36 -3.33 1.64 -5.03
C ASN A 36 -2.49 1.72 -3.77
N ILE A 37 -2.79 0.86 -2.80
CA ILE A 37 -2.06 0.73 -1.55
C ILE A 37 -1.75 -0.73 -1.32
N GLN A 38 -0.61 -1.00 -0.71
CA GLN A 38 -0.27 -2.32 -0.21
C GLN A 38 0.35 -2.20 1.18
N LYS A 39 -0.21 -2.98 2.11
CA LYS A 39 0.33 -3.15 3.45
C LYS A 39 1.26 -4.36 3.48
N TYR A 40 2.39 -4.20 4.12
CA TYR A 40 3.41 -5.22 4.33
C TYR A 40 3.71 -5.39 5.81
N ILE A 41 4.05 -6.60 6.22
CA ILE A 41 4.58 -6.88 7.54
C ILE A 41 5.90 -7.63 7.38
N LEU A 42 6.99 -7.02 7.84
CA LEU A 42 8.34 -7.57 7.75
C LEU A 42 8.56 -8.71 8.75
N GLN A 43 9.66 -9.45 8.63
CA GLN A 43 9.97 -10.55 9.57
C GLN A 43 10.10 -10.11 11.04
N ASP A 44 10.50 -8.85 11.29
CA ASP A 44 10.56 -8.28 12.64
C ASP A 44 9.16 -7.88 13.19
N GLY A 45 8.12 -8.01 12.38
CA GLY A 45 6.75 -7.57 12.69
C GLY A 45 6.50 -6.09 12.40
N ASP A 46 7.49 -5.38 11.83
CA ASP A 46 7.35 -4.00 11.40
C ASP A 46 6.34 -3.88 10.25
N ILE A 47 5.44 -2.89 10.37
CA ILE A 47 4.47 -2.59 9.33
C ILE A 47 5.09 -1.61 8.35
N MET A 48 5.03 -1.95 7.07
CA MET A 48 5.44 -1.08 5.99
C MET A 48 4.31 -0.89 4.98
N TRP A 49 4.36 0.21 4.23
CA TRP A 49 3.35 0.59 3.26
C TRP A 49 4.01 0.95 1.93
N GLN A 50 3.30 0.64 0.86
CA GLN A 50 3.56 1.15 -0.49
C GLN A 50 2.26 1.77 -1.01
N ALA A 51 2.38 2.84 -1.79
CA ALA A 51 1.27 3.43 -2.50
C ALA A 51 1.68 3.76 -3.93
N GLU A 52 0.70 3.81 -4.83
CA GLU A 52 0.89 4.13 -6.25
C GLU A 52 -0.32 4.92 -6.75
N PHE A 53 -0.07 6.00 -7.51
CA PHE A 53 -1.13 6.76 -8.17
C PHE A 53 -1.12 6.50 -9.67
N PHE A 54 -2.31 6.43 -10.26
CA PHE A 54 -2.48 6.25 -11.69
C PHE A 54 -3.44 7.29 -12.28
N ALA A 55 -3.15 7.73 -13.50
CA ALA A 55 -4.01 8.64 -14.25
C ALA A 55 -5.30 7.96 -14.76
N THR A 56 -5.40 6.63 -14.69
CA THR A 56 -6.56 5.84 -15.12
C THR A 56 -6.87 4.72 -14.12
N ASP A 57 -8.17 4.43 -13.94
CA ASP A 57 -8.73 3.36 -13.07
C ASP A 57 -8.63 1.96 -13.69
N SER A 58 -7.58 1.70 -14.46
CA SER A 58 -7.43 0.44 -15.19
C SER A 58 -6.00 -0.03 -15.29
N GLU A 59 -5.09 0.67 -14.62
CA GLU A 59 -3.68 0.28 -14.57
C GLU A 59 -3.49 -0.77 -13.50
N ASP A 60 -2.87 -1.88 -13.89
CA ASP A 60 -2.40 -2.91 -12.98
C ASP A 60 -1.06 -2.44 -12.37
N GLY A 61 -1.07 -2.14 -11.07
CA GLY A 61 0.11 -1.81 -10.27
C GLY A 61 0.70 -3.01 -9.54
N GLU A 62 1.73 -2.77 -8.73
CA GLU A 62 2.23 -3.77 -7.76
C GLU A 62 1.28 -3.87 -6.56
N CYS A 63 0.58 -2.78 -6.25
CA CYS A 63 -0.35 -2.65 -5.13
C CYS A 63 -1.82 -2.91 -5.53
N LEU A 64 -2.67 -3.09 -4.51
CA LEU A 64 -4.11 -3.29 -4.71
C LEU A 64 -4.86 -1.97 -4.83
N PRO A 65 -5.87 -1.86 -5.72
CA PRO A 65 -6.68 -0.66 -5.85
C PRO A 65 -7.47 -0.40 -4.58
N MET A 66 -7.32 0.80 -4.03
CA MET A 66 -7.94 1.19 -2.75
C MET A 66 -9.11 2.15 -2.97
N VAL A 67 -8.85 3.27 -3.67
CA VAL A 67 -9.86 4.28 -4.00
C VAL A 67 -9.68 4.76 -5.43
N SER A 68 -10.75 5.24 -6.05
CA SER A 68 -10.74 5.73 -7.42
C SER A 68 -11.60 6.97 -7.64
N GLY A 69 -11.40 7.63 -8.79
CA GLY A 69 -12.06 8.87 -9.16
C GLY A 69 -11.75 10.01 -8.19
N GLU A 70 -12.79 10.74 -7.77
CA GLU A 70 -12.67 11.94 -6.92
C GLU A 70 -12.00 11.62 -5.57
N ALA A 71 -12.21 10.42 -5.02
CA ALA A 71 -11.57 10.00 -3.78
C ALA A 71 -10.05 9.83 -3.93
N ALA A 72 -9.58 9.27 -5.05
CA ALA A 72 -8.15 9.17 -5.33
C ALA A 72 -7.53 10.57 -5.51
N GLN A 73 -8.24 11.49 -6.17
CA GLN A 73 -7.80 12.86 -6.32
C GLN A 73 -7.73 13.60 -4.98
N SER A 74 -8.71 13.41 -4.09
CA SER A 74 -8.68 13.98 -2.73
C SER A 74 -7.45 13.52 -1.93
N VAL A 75 -7.09 12.23 -2.02
CA VAL A 75 -5.88 11.73 -1.36
C VAL A 75 -4.62 12.36 -1.97
N PHE A 76 -4.57 12.52 -3.28
CA PHE A 76 -3.45 13.17 -3.97
C PHE A 76 -3.28 14.64 -3.57
N ASP A 77 -4.38 15.38 -3.41
CA ASP A 77 -4.39 16.79 -2.97
C ASP A 77 -4.05 16.93 -1.47
N GLY A 78 -4.03 15.81 -0.72
CA GLY A 78 -3.81 15.80 0.72
C GLY A 78 -5.06 16.10 1.55
N ASP A 79 -6.25 16.09 0.94
CA ASP A 79 -7.55 16.29 1.59
C ASP A 79 -8.19 14.92 1.89
N TYR A 80 -7.55 14.13 2.76
CA TYR A 80 -8.05 12.82 3.17
C TYR A 80 -7.80 12.56 4.65
N ASP A 81 -8.54 11.60 5.20
CA ASP A 81 -8.35 11.14 6.58
C ASP A 81 -7.64 9.78 6.57
N GLU A 82 -6.37 9.74 7.02
CA GLU A 82 -5.56 8.51 7.04
C GLU A 82 -6.25 7.40 7.86
N ILE A 83 -6.95 7.77 8.94
CA ILE A 83 -7.58 6.81 9.84
C ILE A 83 -8.75 6.10 9.14
N GLU A 84 -9.49 6.81 8.28
CA GLU A 84 -10.54 6.21 7.46
C GLU A 84 -9.92 5.27 6.42
N LEU A 85 -8.91 5.74 5.69
CA LEU A 85 -8.25 4.96 4.65
C LEU A 85 -7.65 3.66 5.20
N ARG A 86 -7.07 3.70 6.41
CA ARG A 86 -6.54 2.50 7.09
C ARG A 86 -7.62 1.55 7.58
N GLN A 87 -8.80 2.05 7.95
CA GLN A 87 -9.93 1.21 8.35
C GLN A 87 -10.60 0.54 7.16
N GLU A 88 -10.55 1.16 5.99
CA GLU A 88 -11.03 0.53 4.76
C GLU A 88 -10.13 -0.64 4.32
N TRP A 89 -8.88 -0.69 4.78
CA TRP A 89 -7.95 -1.77 4.43
C TRP A 89 -8.44 -3.13 4.94
N ILE A 90 -8.54 -4.10 4.03
CA ILE A 90 -8.90 -5.48 4.37
C ILE A 90 -7.63 -6.20 4.83
N GLU A 91 -7.62 -6.68 6.08
CA GLU A 91 -6.40 -7.28 6.66
C GLU A 91 -5.93 -8.53 5.90
N GLU A 92 -6.84 -9.28 5.28
CA GLU A 92 -6.54 -10.44 4.41
C GLU A 92 -5.70 -10.09 3.17
N ASN A 93 -5.65 -8.82 2.79
CA ASN A 93 -4.82 -8.35 1.68
C ASN A 93 -3.39 -7.99 2.11
N THR A 94 -3.07 -8.09 3.40
CA THR A 94 -1.74 -7.77 3.92
C THR A 94 -0.72 -8.79 3.43
N LEU A 95 0.45 -8.32 3.01
CA LEU A 95 1.54 -9.16 2.56
C LEU A 95 2.58 -9.32 3.67
N HIS A 96 3.03 -10.55 3.90
CA HIS A 96 3.93 -10.90 4.99
C HIS A 96 5.27 -11.33 4.40
N GLU A 97 6.35 -10.75 4.92
CA GLU A 97 7.70 -11.10 4.51
C GLU A 97 8.07 -12.49 5.02
N TRP A 98 8.37 -13.38 4.08
CA TRP A 98 8.80 -14.76 4.34
C TRP A 98 10.32 -14.90 4.28
N ASP A 99 10.95 -14.31 3.27
CA ASP A 99 12.40 -14.20 3.08
C ASP A 99 12.72 -12.75 2.70
N GLU A 100 14.00 -12.36 2.64
CA GLU A 100 14.38 -10.97 2.37
C GLU A 100 13.80 -10.49 1.03
N GLY A 101 12.75 -9.67 1.08
CA GLY A 101 12.02 -9.19 -0.09
C GLY A 101 11.05 -10.19 -0.76
N GLU A 102 10.76 -11.35 -0.15
CA GLU A 102 9.72 -12.29 -0.61
C GLU A 102 8.46 -12.17 0.25
N PHE A 103 7.30 -11.93 -0.37
CA PHE A 103 6.06 -11.63 0.33
C PHE A 103 4.91 -12.59 -0.04
N GLN A 104 4.09 -12.96 0.94
CA GLN A 104 2.94 -13.86 0.78
C GLN A 104 1.74 -13.39 1.60
N LEU A 105 0.51 -13.71 1.18
CA LEU A 105 -0.73 -13.33 1.90
C LEU A 105 -0.92 -14.14 3.20
N GLU A 106 -0.37 -15.34 3.28
CA GLU A 106 -0.47 -16.22 4.46
C GLU A 106 0.91 -16.87 4.73
N PRO A 107 1.32 -17.06 6.00
CA PRO A 107 2.51 -17.81 6.32
C PRO A 107 2.34 -19.30 5.93
N PRO A 108 3.38 -19.98 5.42
CA PRO A 108 3.27 -21.36 4.99
C PRO A 108 3.07 -22.31 6.19
N LEU A 109 1.82 -22.71 6.41
CA LEU A 109 1.39 -23.66 7.46
C LEU A 109 2.02 -25.07 7.36
N ASP A 110 2.80 -25.35 6.31
CA ASP A 110 3.45 -26.65 6.07
C ASP A 110 4.79 -26.80 6.85
N THR A 111 5.26 -25.72 7.50
CA THR A 111 6.50 -25.71 8.30
C THR A 111 6.22 -25.43 9.78
N GLU A 112 7.01 -26.03 10.68
CA GLU A 112 6.87 -25.84 12.14
C GLU A 112 7.02 -24.34 12.53
N GLU A 113 7.80 -23.56 11.77
CA GLU A 113 7.91 -22.10 11.90
C GLU A 113 6.68 -21.35 11.37
N GLY A 114 6.10 -21.77 10.25
CA GLY A 114 4.88 -21.13 9.72
C GLY A 114 3.63 -21.41 10.55
N GLN A 115 3.56 -22.56 11.24
CA GLN A 115 2.50 -22.84 12.21
C GLN A 115 2.65 -21.99 13.48
N ALA A 116 3.87 -21.84 14.01
CA ALA A 116 4.12 -20.99 15.16
C ALA A 116 3.83 -19.51 14.85
N SER A 117 4.22 -19.04 13.66
CA SER A 117 3.86 -17.71 13.19
C SER A 117 2.35 -17.59 13.04
N SER A 118 1.64 -18.51 12.36
CA SER A 118 0.18 -18.40 12.25
C SER A 118 -0.56 -18.39 13.61
N ASP A 119 -0.12 -19.17 14.61
CA ASP A 119 -0.72 -19.18 15.95
C ASP A 119 -0.48 -17.86 16.71
N GLU A 120 0.71 -17.23 16.61
CA GLU A 120 0.98 -15.92 17.26
C GLU A 120 0.18 -14.77 16.64
N TRP A 121 -0.29 -14.93 15.40
CA TRP A 121 -1.03 -13.90 14.68
C TRP A 121 -2.54 -13.98 14.91
N ASP A 122 -3.07 -15.16 15.22
CA ASP A 122 -4.48 -15.39 15.60
C ASP A 122 -4.77 -14.95 17.06
N GLU A 123 -3.74 -14.78 17.90
CA GLU A 123 -3.86 -14.44 19.33
C GLU A 123 -3.93 -12.93 19.65
N ARG A 124 -4.08 -12.02 18.66
CA ARG A 124 -4.03 -10.56 18.87
C ARG A 124 -5.37 -9.82 18.84
#